data_AF-A0AAU2QC98-F1
#
_entry.id   AF-A0AAU2QC98-F1
#
_cell.length_a   1.000
_cell.length_b   1.000
_cell.length_c   1.000
_cell.angle_alpha   90.00
_cell.angle_beta   90.00
_cell.angle_gamma   90.00
#
_symmetry.space_group_name_H-M   'P 1'
#
loop_
_entity.id
_entity.type
_entity.pdbx_description
1 polymer ?
#
loop_
_entity_poly.entity_id
_entity_poly.type
_entity_poly.pdbx_seq_one_letter_code
_entity_poly.pdbx_strand_id
1 'polypeptide(L)'
;MMRGSAAGRRVVAAVGAAVVLALVGACGTAGGGGAGGGAQPGSGGSGGSSGTASQQASGAPAAAGGKGLDQKALDRLALSAQDVPGYGVTTVSGKGSPVDRDSVATYRAVTPAPCGPVFAAAQLGSLHDFTAEVTQDVVSDSDSMGQHASVGLASYTRADAGTVMTELRAALGKCTTADMRPSAALPGAGLGYSGARPRPVSGYGDEALAFDATQVVVDGGAGPEIPVTVLVVRQDSTIATFLSLNPIQPPEIPQDVLDAQLEKLA
;
A
#
# COMPACT_ATOMS: atom_id res chain seq x y z
N MET A 1 -20.87 9.66 54.09
CA MET A 1 -19.77 9.15 54.96
C MET A 1 -18.51 9.08 54.12
N MET A 2 -17.40 9.66 54.57
CA MET A 2 -16.11 9.59 53.87
C MET A 2 -15.43 8.24 54.12
N ARG A 3 -14.80 7.66 53.09
CA ARG A 3 -13.60 6.83 53.23
C ARG A 3 -12.83 6.89 51.92
N GLY A 4 -11.87 7.81 51.85
CA GLY A 4 -10.81 7.73 50.85
C GLY A 4 -9.76 6.70 51.27
N SER A 5 -9.00 6.18 50.31
CA SER A 5 -7.69 5.59 50.55
C SER A 5 -6.85 5.84 49.31
N ALA A 6 -5.63 6.33 49.53
CA ALA A 6 -4.75 6.85 48.51
C ALA A 6 -3.45 6.05 48.43
N ALA A 7 -2.62 6.44 47.46
CA ALA A 7 -1.19 6.16 47.34
C ALA A 7 -0.77 4.74 46.89
N GLY A 8 0.02 4.73 45.82
CA GLY A 8 0.64 3.53 45.27
C GLY A 8 1.61 3.79 44.09
N ARG A 9 2.17 5.01 43.96
CA ARG A 9 3.20 5.30 42.93
C ARG A 9 4.41 4.39 43.18
N ARG A 10 4.79 3.58 42.19
CA ARG A 10 6.12 2.98 42.10
C ARG A 10 6.80 3.43 40.81
N VAL A 11 7.73 4.35 40.96
CA VAL A 11 8.74 4.68 39.94
C VAL A 11 9.80 3.58 39.99
N VAL A 12 10.13 2.99 38.85
CA VAL A 12 11.32 2.15 38.69
C VAL A 12 12.26 2.88 37.72
N ALA A 13 13.49 3.10 38.16
CA ALA A 13 14.46 3.91 37.44
C ALA A 13 15.13 3.16 36.29
N ALA A 14 15.52 3.90 35.26
CA ALA A 14 16.39 3.39 34.20
C ALA A 14 17.82 3.20 34.71
N VAL A 15 18.48 2.14 34.24
CA VAL A 15 19.94 1.96 34.33
C VAL A 15 20.43 1.62 32.93
N GLY A 16 21.27 2.50 32.36
CA GLY A 16 21.87 2.27 31.05
C GLY A 16 23.18 1.48 31.15
N ALA A 17 23.53 0.80 30.06
CA ALA A 17 24.87 0.28 29.83
C ALA A 17 25.24 0.49 28.36
N ALA A 18 26.10 1.46 28.08
CA ALA A 18 26.70 1.62 26.76
C ALA A 18 27.90 0.67 26.63
N VAL A 19 27.99 -0.09 25.55
CA VAL A 19 29.17 -0.90 25.22
C VAL A 19 29.76 -0.37 23.91
N VAL A 20 30.97 0.17 24.01
CA VAL A 20 31.80 0.59 22.88
C VAL A 20 32.99 -0.36 22.79
N LEU A 21 33.14 -1.05 21.65
CA LEU A 21 34.30 -1.83 21.21
C LEU A 21 34.04 -2.30 19.77
N ALA A 22 34.98 -2.45 18.84
CA ALA A 22 36.19 -1.69 18.50
C ALA A 22 36.60 -2.13 17.06
N LEU A 23 37.26 -1.29 16.27
CA LEU A 23 37.75 -1.67 14.93
C LEU A 23 39.02 -2.55 15.02
N VAL A 24 39.13 -3.61 14.19
CA VAL A 24 40.45 -4.04 13.62
C VAL A 24 40.30 -4.76 12.26
N GLY A 25 40.91 -4.19 11.21
CA GLY A 25 41.63 -4.84 10.08
C GLY A 25 40.94 -5.85 9.12
N ALA A 26 41.59 -6.34 8.06
CA ALA A 26 42.70 -5.84 7.20
C ALA A 26 43.01 -6.89 6.08
N CYS A 27 43.56 -6.46 4.92
CA CYS A 27 44.03 -7.30 3.78
C CYS A 27 42.92 -8.14 3.07
N GLY A 28 42.98 -8.62 1.82
CA GLY A 28 43.93 -8.64 0.68
C GLY A 28 43.45 -9.70 -0.36
N THR A 29 43.95 -9.91 -1.59
CA THR A 29 44.99 -9.23 -2.41
C THR A 29 44.81 -9.53 -3.92
N ALA A 30 44.97 -8.50 -4.78
CA ALA A 30 45.76 -8.48 -6.04
C ALA A 30 45.60 -9.50 -7.20
N GLY A 31 45.79 -8.98 -8.44
CA GLY A 31 46.07 -9.73 -9.69
C GLY A 31 44.83 -10.20 -10.47
N GLY A 32 44.77 -10.23 -11.81
CA GLY A 32 45.62 -9.73 -12.91
C GLY A 32 44.71 -9.50 -14.15
N GLY A 33 45.06 -8.76 -15.20
CA GLY A 33 46.27 -8.91 -16.00
C GLY A 33 45.97 -9.73 -17.26
N GLY A 34 45.50 -9.08 -18.35
CA GLY A 34 45.16 -9.75 -19.61
C GLY A 34 44.93 -8.77 -20.75
N ALA A 35 45.86 -8.69 -21.70
CA ALA A 35 45.83 -7.76 -22.82
C ALA A 35 45.81 -8.51 -24.17
N GLY A 36 45.22 -7.86 -25.18
CA GLY A 36 45.14 -8.32 -26.57
C GLY A 36 43.78 -7.93 -27.17
N GLY A 37 43.67 -7.26 -28.32
CA GLY A 37 44.69 -6.91 -29.31
C GLY A 37 44.24 -7.39 -30.70
N GLY A 38 43.72 -6.49 -31.54
CA GLY A 38 43.26 -6.81 -32.89
C GLY A 38 42.55 -5.62 -33.54
N ALA A 39 43.03 -5.18 -34.70
CA ALA A 39 42.54 -3.99 -35.40
C ALA A 39 41.70 -4.33 -36.64
N GLN A 40 40.97 -3.31 -37.12
CA GLN A 40 40.29 -3.14 -38.42
C GLN A 40 41.16 -3.50 -39.66
N PRO A 41 40.63 -3.55 -40.92
CA PRO A 41 39.43 -2.91 -41.50
C PRO A 41 38.52 -3.87 -42.33
N GLY A 42 37.46 -3.48 -43.06
CA GLY A 42 36.74 -2.21 -43.24
C GLY A 42 36.21 -2.02 -44.69
N SER A 43 34.91 -1.71 -44.84
CA SER A 43 34.22 -1.23 -46.06
C SER A 43 32.76 -0.95 -45.67
N GLY A 44 32.05 0.10 -46.07
CA GLY A 44 32.21 0.97 -47.23
C GLY A 44 30.86 0.96 -47.97
N GLY A 45 30.02 1.99 -47.74
CA GLY A 45 28.62 1.99 -48.22
C GLY A 45 27.94 3.34 -48.05
N SER A 46 28.14 4.23 -49.01
CA SER A 46 27.57 5.58 -49.05
C SER A 46 26.09 5.56 -49.46
N GLY A 47 25.26 6.40 -48.85
CA GLY A 47 23.83 6.52 -49.21
C GLY A 47 23.13 7.63 -48.45
N GLY A 48 23.42 8.89 -48.78
CA GLY A 48 22.71 10.04 -48.21
C GLY A 48 21.43 10.35 -48.97
N SER A 49 20.39 10.77 -48.26
CA SER A 49 19.35 11.63 -48.83
C SER A 49 18.75 12.52 -47.75
N SER A 50 18.72 13.83 -47.99
CA SER A 50 18.21 14.82 -47.06
C SER A 50 16.67 14.85 -47.09
N GLY A 51 16.03 14.91 -45.93
CA GLY A 51 14.59 15.09 -45.77
C GLY A 51 14.30 15.95 -44.55
N THR A 52 13.57 17.04 -44.73
CA THR A 52 13.32 18.07 -43.72
C THR A 52 12.42 17.60 -42.58
N ALA A 53 12.52 18.29 -41.44
CA ALA A 53 11.79 17.97 -40.22
C ALA A 53 10.25 18.01 -40.40
N SER A 54 9.57 17.15 -39.66
CA SER A 54 8.21 17.37 -39.17
C SER A 54 8.11 16.76 -37.78
N GLN A 55 7.82 17.59 -36.78
CA GLN A 55 7.59 17.12 -35.42
C GLN A 55 6.26 16.37 -35.38
N GLN A 56 6.29 15.07 -35.11
CA GLN A 56 5.10 14.33 -34.76
C GLN A 56 5.39 13.48 -33.53
N ALA A 57 4.96 13.99 -32.36
CA ALA A 57 4.98 13.27 -31.11
C ALA A 57 4.16 11.98 -31.30
N SER A 58 4.88 10.87 -31.44
CA SER A 58 4.32 9.53 -31.58
C SER A 58 4.70 8.78 -30.32
N GLY A 59 3.69 8.37 -29.54
CA GLY A 59 3.88 7.87 -28.19
C GLY A 59 4.89 6.72 -28.13
N ALA A 60 5.73 6.73 -27.09
CA ALA A 60 6.60 5.61 -26.81
C ALA A 60 5.74 4.34 -26.67
N PRO A 61 6.12 3.22 -27.33
CA PRO A 61 5.34 1.99 -27.24
C PRO A 61 5.28 1.54 -25.78
N ALA A 62 4.08 1.30 -25.27
CA ALA A 62 3.87 0.82 -23.92
C ALA A 62 4.60 -0.52 -23.73
N ALA A 63 5.73 -0.50 -23.02
CA ALA A 63 6.53 -1.68 -22.80
C ALA A 63 5.70 -2.74 -22.06
N ALA A 64 5.49 -3.89 -22.70
CA ALA A 64 4.95 -5.07 -22.05
C ALA A 64 5.94 -5.51 -20.97
N GLY A 65 5.50 -5.56 -19.71
CA GLY A 65 6.37 -5.84 -18.56
C GLY A 65 7.02 -4.61 -17.91
N GLY A 66 6.36 -3.44 -17.94
CA GLY A 66 6.78 -2.27 -17.16
C GLY A 66 7.07 -2.62 -15.70
N LYS A 67 8.32 -2.40 -15.28
CA LYS A 67 8.77 -2.57 -13.89
C LYS A 67 8.01 -1.57 -13.01
N GLY A 68 7.49 -2.02 -11.88
CA GLY A 68 6.84 -1.16 -10.89
C GLY A 68 7.75 -0.04 -10.38
N LEU A 69 7.12 0.98 -9.83
CA LEU A 69 7.78 2.07 -9.12
C LEU A 69 8.64 1.51 -7.97
N ASP A 70 9.80 2.15 -7.77
CA ASP A 70 10.57 1.95 -6.53
C ASP A 70 9.98 2.78 -5.38
N GLN A 71 10.43 2.48 -4.16
CA GLN A 71 9.91 3.16 -2.96
C GLN A 71 10.05 4.67 -3.03
N LYS A 72 11.18 5.18 -3.54
CA LYS A 72 11.42 6.62 -3.65
C LYS A 72 10.46 7.27 -4.67
N ALA A 73 10.07 6.55 -5.71
CA ALA A 73 9.06 7.00 -6.66
C ALA A 73 7.66 7.03 -6.04
N LEU A 74 7.26 5.95 -5.36
CA LEU A 74 5.96 5.88 -4.68
C LEU A 74 5.81 6.91 -3.55
N ASP A 75 6.87 7.14 -2.76
CA ASP A 75 6.94 8.13 -1.68
C ASP A 75 6.65 9.58 -2.13
N ARG A 76 6.77 9.89 -3.42
CA ARG A 76 6.41 11.20 -4.00
C ARG A 76 4.93 11.31 -4.40
N LEU A 77 4.27 10.16 -4.61
CA LEU A 77 2.83 10.08 -4.94
C LEU A 77 1.98 10.04 -3.66
N ALA A 78 2.59 9.65 -2.53
CA ALA A 78 2.04 9.74 -1.18
C ALA A 78 1.58 11.17 -0.84
N LEU A 79 0.43 11.30 -0.18
CA LEU A 79 -0.12 12.57 0.28
C LEU A 79 0.77 13.26 1.32
N SER A 80 0.67 14.57 1.38
CA SER A 80 1.08 15.42 2.49
C SER A 80 -0.06 16.36 2.90
N ALA A 81 0.06 16.99 4.08
CA ALA A 81 -0.90 17.98 4.55
C ALA A 81 -1.01 19.25 3.65
N GLN A 82 -0.16 19.40 2.63
CA GLN A 82 -0.30 20.45 1.61
C GLN A 82 -1.23 20.03 0.47
N ASP A 83 -1.33 18.72 0.18
CA ASP A 83 -2.23 18.20 -0.87
C ASP A 83 -3.70 18.20 -0.40
N VAL A 84 -3.93 18.04 0.91
CA VAL A 84 -5.27 17.93 1.53
C VAL A 84 -5.44 18.92 2.70
N PRO A 85 -5.71 20.22 2.43
CA PRO A 85 -5.87 21.22 3.48
C PRO A 85 -7.04 20.89 4.43
N GLY A 86 -6.80 20.97 5.75
CA GLY A 86 -7.79 20.61 6.78
C GLY A 86 -7.75 19.14 7.23
N TYR A 87 -6.71 18.39 6.82
CA TYR A 87 -6.45 17.03 7.28
C TYR A 87 -5.03 16.88 7.85
N GLY A 88 -4.94 16.21 8.99
CA GLY A 88 -3.71 15.61 9.48
C GLY A 88 -3.37 14.36 8.66
N VAL A 89 -2.23 14.38 7.98
CA VAL A 89 -1.71 13.24 7.21
C VAL A 89 -0.53 12.61 7.95
N THR A 90 -0.68 11.36 8.40
CA THR A 90 0.34 10.61 9.14
C THR A 90 0.72 9.34 8.38
N THR A 91 2.01 9.09 8.17
CA THR A 91 2.46 7.81 7.61
C THR A 91 2.39 6.71 8.68
N VAL A 92 1.72 5.61 8.34
CA VAL A 92 1.63 4.39 9.15
C VAL A 92 2.76 3.43 8.81
N SER A 93 3.04 3.20 7.52
CA SER A 93 4.06 2.25 7.05
C SER A 93 4.64 2.61 5.67
N GLY A 94 5.68 1.86 5.25
CA GLY A 94 6.25 1.88 3.90
C GLY A 94 7.19 3.05 3.58
N LYS A 95 6.84 4.28 3.95
CA LYS A 95 7.58 5.49 3.52
C LYS A 95 9.05 5.44 3.93
N GLY A 96 9.95 5.64 2.97
CA GLY A 96 11.40 5.58 3.18
C GLY A 96 11.95 4.23 3.67
N SER A 97 11.12 3.18 3.70
CA SER A 97 11.45 1.86 4.26
C SER A 97 11.44 0.78 3.17
N PRO A 98 12.14 -0.34 3.32
CA PRO A 98 11.93 -1.50 2.46
C PRO A 98 10.51 -2.04 2.61
N VAL A 99 9.97 -2.58 1.51
CA VAL A 99 8.73 -3.37 1.47
C VAL A 99 8.74 -4.49 2.51
N ASP A 100 7.70 -4.55 3.34
CA ASP A 100 7.43 -5.72 4.20
C ASP A 100 6.57 -6.74 3.44
N ARG A 101 7.00 -7.99 3.40
CA ARG A 101 6.26 -9.09 2.74
C ARG A 101 5.54 -10.01 3.72
N ASP A 102 5.77 -9.88 5.03
CA ASP A 102 5.14 -10.75 6.02
C ASP A 102 3.62 -10.50 6.13
N SER A 103 3.19 -9.29 5.77
CA SER A 103 1.78 -8.92 5.60
C SER A 103 1.06 -9.77 4.52
N VAL A 104 1.74 -10.12 3.41
CA VAL A 104 1.16 -10.98 2.35
C VAL A 104 0.89 -12.40 2.86
N ALA A 105 1.78 -12.94 3.70
CA ALA A 105 1.56 -14.24 4.35
C ALA A 105 0.34 -14.21 5.29
N THR A 106 0.17 -13.09 6.00
CA THR A 106 -0.98 -12.85 6.89
C THR A 106 -2.30 -12.82 6.12
N TYR A 107 -2.38 -12.10 4.99
CA TYR A 107 -3.59 -12.04 4.17
C TYR A 107 -3.95 -13.39 3.54
N ARG A 108 -2.94 -14.18 3.12
CA ARG A 108 -3.14 -15.55 2.58
C ARG A 108 -3.66 -16.53 3.63
N ALA A 109 -3.44 -16.25 4.92
CA ALA A 109 -3.91 -17.05 6.04
C ALA A 109 -5.31 -16.67 6.53
N VAL A 110 -6.17 -16.06 5.71
CA VAL A 110 -7.57 -15.78 6.07
C VAL A 110 -8.48 -17.00 5.86
N THR A 111 -9.50 -17.14 6.71
CA THR A 111 -10.64 -18.05 6.51
C THR A 111 -11.91 -17.24 6.28
N PRO A 112 -12.73 -17.53 5.25
CA PRO A 112 -12.51 -18.54 4.21
C PRO A 112 -11.51 -18.05 3.14
N ALA A 113 -10.58 -18.94 2.75
CA ALA A 113 -9.47 -18.59 1.85
C ALA A 113 -9.85 -17.89 0.51
N PRO A 114 -10.98 -18.20 -0.16
CA PRO A 114 -11.41 -17.46 -1.36
C PRO A 114 -11.68 -15.97 -1.14
N CYS A 115 -11.77 -15.51 0.11
CA CYS A 115 -11.96 -14.11 0.47
C CYS A 115 -10.66 -13.35 0.79
N GLY A 116 -9.50 -14.00 0.64
CA GLY A 116 -8.17 -13.38 0.75
C GLY A 116 -8.04 -12.02 0.04
N PRO A 117 -8.46 -11.85 -1.23
CA PRO A 117 -8.35 -10.56 -1.91
C PRO A 117 -9.18 -9.45 -1.26
N VAL A 118 -10.39 -9.75 -0.78
CA VAL A 118 -11.27 -8.79 -0.10
C VAL A 118 -10.69 -8.41 1.27
N PHE A 119 -10.23 -9.41 2.02
CA PHE A 119 -9.59 -9.22 3.32
C PHE A 119 -8.29 -8.41 3.23
N ALA A 120 -7.48 -8.64 2.19
CA ALA A 120 -6.28 -7.86 1.93
C ALA A 120 -6.60 -6.40 1.58
N ALA A 121 -7.57 -6.16 0.68
CA ALA A 121 -8.00 -4.80 0.31
C ALA A 121 -8.60 -4.03 1.51
N ALA A 122 -9.36 -4.71 2.38
CA ALA A 122 -9.85 -4.13 3.64
C ALA A 122 -8.74 -3.84 4.67
N GLN A 123 -7.50 -4.28 4.40
CA GLN A 123 -6.30 -3.91 5.15
C GLN A 123 -5.27 -3.17 4.27
N LEU A 124 -5.75 -2.47 3.24
CA LEU A 124 -4.96 -1.61 2.34
C LEU A 124 -3.88 -2.33 1.51
N GLY A 125 -3.91 -3.68 1.45
CA GLY A 125 -2.91 -4.52 0.80
C GLY A 125 -3.49 -5.49 -0.25
N SER A 126 -2.69 -6.48 -0.63
CA SER A 126 -3.05 -7.48 -1.64
C SER A 126 -2.40 -8.84 -1.39
N LEU A 127 -2.83 -9.90 -2.09
CA LEU A 127 -2.18 -11.22 -2.03
C LEU A 127 -0.89 -11.34 -2.89
N HIS A 128 -0.51 -10.28 -3.60
CA HIS A 128 0.62 -10.25 -4.54
C HIS A 128 1.78 -9.43 -3.99
N ASP A 129 3.00 -9.80 -4.39
CA ASP A 129 4.21 -9.07 -4.01
C ASP A 129 4.24 -7.70 -4.72
N PHE A 130 4.43 -6.64 -3.94
CA PHE A 130 4.60 -5.29 -4.43
C PHE A 130 6.09 -4.89 -4.50
N THR A 131 6.40 -3.90 -5.33
CA THR A 131 7.73 -3.31 -5.52
C THR A 131 8.00 -2.13 -4.58
N ALA A 132 6.93 -1.52 -4.07
CA ALA A 132 6.91 -0.41 -3.12
C ALA A 132 5.52 -0.34 -2.46
N GLU A 133 5.45 0.14 -1.22
CA GLU A 133 4.19 0.42 -0.51
C GLU A 133 4.28 1.71 0.32
N VAL A 134 3.17 2.39 0.55
CA VAL A 134 3.00 3.44 1.57
C VAL A 134 1.60 3.31 2.14
N THR A 135 1.47 3.33 3.46
CA THR A 135 0.16 3.49 4.11
C THR A 135 0.13 4.76 4.94
N GLN A 136 -0.97 5.51 4.83
CA GLN A 136 -1.17 6.78 5.51
C GLN A 136 -2.55 6.84 6.15
N ASP A 137 -2.63 7.42 7.34
CA ASP A 137 -3.88 7.88 7.93
C ASP A 137 -4.10 9.35 7.54
N VAL A 138 -5.36 9.67 7.22
CA VAL A 138 -5.81 11.00 6.78
C VAL A 138 -7.05 11.34 7.60
N VAL A 139 -6.87 12.16 8.64
CA VAL A 139 -7.91 12.48 9.62
C VAL A 139 -8.24 13.96 9.52
N SER A 140 -9.52 14.33 9.45
CA SER A 140 -9.92 15.74 9.36
C SER A 140 -9.59 16.46 10.68
N ASP A 141 -8.96 17.63 10.58
CA ASP A 141 -8.66 18.51 11.73
C ASP A 141 -9.94 19.00 12.45
N SER A 142 -11.10 18.85 11.79
CA SER A 142 -12.42 19.23 12.28
C SER A 142 -13.30 18.05 12.72
N ASP A 143 -12.81 16.80 12.63
CA ASP A 143 -13.62 15.64 13.01
C ASP A 143 -13.88 15.60 14.52
N SER A 144 -15.16 15.51 14.87
CA SER A 144 -15.66 15.31 16.23
C SER A 144 -16.48 14.03 16.36
N MET A 145 -16.61 13.26 15.28
CA MET A 145 -17.55 12.13 15.13
C MET A 145 -16.85 10.78 14.90
N GLY A 146 -15.52 10.72 14.97
CA GLY A 146 -14.75 9.48 14.89
C GLY A 146 -14.66 8.91 13.47
N GLN A 147 -14.63 9.79 12.47
CA GLN A 147 -14.39 9.45 11.08
C GLN A 147 -12.89 9.28 10.85
N HIS A 148 -12.45 8.03 10.70
CA HIS A 148 -11.07 7.72 10.31
C HIS A 148 -11.02 7.36 8.83
N ALA A 149 -10.03 7.87 8.11
CA ALA A 149 -9.76 7.47 6.74
C ALA A 149 -8.27 7.15 6.57
N SER A 150 -7.97 6.21 5.69
CA SER A 150 -6.61 5.77 5.39
C SER A 150 -6.44 5.56 3.88
N VAL A 151 -5.23 5.81 3.39
CA VAL A 151 -4.84 5.61 2.00
C VAL A 151 -3.61 4.70 1.96
N GLY A 152 -3.77 3.56 1.31
CA GLY A 152 -2.68 2.66 0.93
C GLY A 152 -2.31 2.85 -0.53
N LEU A 153 -1.05 3.11 -0.83
CA LEU A 153 -0.48 3.04 -2.18
C LEU A 153 0.40 1.80 -2.27
N ALA A 154 0.20 0.98 -3.30
CA ALA A 154 1.05 -0.17 -3.59
C ALA A 154 1.40 -0.19 -5.08
N SER A 155 2.68 -0.41 -5.39
CA SER A 155 3.18 -0.53 -6.76
C SER A 155 3.52 -1.97 -7.09
N TYR A 156 3.24 -2.38 -8.32
CA TYR A 156 3.40 -3.76 -8.81
C TYR A 156 4.07 -3.77 -10.19
N THR A 157 4.24 -4.94 -10.81
CA THR A 157 4.27 -4.94 -12.29
C THR A 157 2.87 -4.63 -12.82
N ARG A 158 2.76 -4.10 -14.04
CA ARG A 158 1.45 -3.87 -14.71
C ARG A 158 0.59 -5.14 -14.77
N ALA A 159 1.21 -6.31 -14.91
CA ALA A 159 0.50 -7.59 -14.97
C ALA A 159 -0.07 -8.00 -13.60
N ASP A 160 0.71 -7.83 -12.53
CA ASP A 160 0.27 -8.16 -11.17
C ASP A 160 -0.80 -7.17 -10.70
N ALA A 161 -0.68 -5.87 -11.01
CA ALA A 161 -1.72 -4.88 -10.71
C ALA A 161 -3.08 -5.24 -11.35
N GLY A 162 -3.10 -5.66 -12.62
CA GLY A 162 -4.32 -6.16 -13.26
C GLY A 162 -4.83 -7.48 -12.68
N THR A 163 -3.93 -8.32 -12.17
CA THR A 163 -4.27 -9.58 -11.49
C THR A 163 -4.94 -9.32 -10.14
N VAL A 164 -4.40 -8.40 -9.32
CA VAL A 164 -5.00 -7.96 -8.05
C VAL A 164 -6.44 -7.50 -8.25
N MET A 165 -6.70 -6.62 -9.23
CA MET A 165 -8.06 -6.13 -9.51
C MET A 165 -8.99 -7.25 -10.00
N THR A 166 -8.48 -8.18 -10.80
CA THR A 166 -9.24 -9.34 -11.28
C THR A 166 -9.63 -10.29 -10.15
N GLU A 167 -8.70 -10.60 -9.25
CA GLU A 167 -8.93 -11.46 -8.08
C GLU A 167 -9.87 -10.80 -7.07
N LEU A 168 -9.70 -9.51 -6.79
CA LEU A 168 -10.60 -8.75 -5.91
C LEU A 168 -12.04 -8.78 -6.42
N ARG A 169 -12.25 -8.49 -7.72
CA ARG A 169 -13.57 -8.59 -8.37
C ARG A 169 -14.17 -10.00 -8.24
N ALA A 170 -13.36 -11.04 -8.46
CA ALA A 170 -13.81 -12.43 -8.39
C ALA A 170 -14.11 -12.92 -6.96
N ALA A 171 -13.44 -12.37 -5.95
CA ALA A 171 -13.69 -12.65 -4.53
C ALA A 171 -14.91 -11.87 -4.01
N LEU A 172 -15.07 -10.60 -4.40
CA LEU A 172 -16.21 -9.75 -4.05
C LEU A 172 -17.57 -10.39 -4.38
N GLY A 173 -17.68 -11.09 -5.52
CA GLY A 173 -18.88 -11.85 -5.88
C GLY A 173 -19.19 -13.09 -5.02
N LYS A 174 -18.28 -13.49 -4.13
CA LYS A 174 -18.36 -14.72 -3.30
C LYS A 174 -18.39 -14.45 -1.79
N CYS A 175 -17.97 -13.26 -1.36
CA CYS A 175 -17.69 -12.95 0.05
C CYS A 175 -18.74 -12.04 0.72
N THR A 176 -19.88 -11.83 0.05
CA THR A 176 -20.94 -10.87 0.45
C THR A 176 -21.60 -11.15 1.81
N THR A 177 -21.50 -12.39 2.30
CA THR A 177 -21.96 -12.82 3.63
C THR A 177 -20.89 -13.59 4.39
N ALA A 178 -19.64 -13.56 3.92
CA ALA A 178 -18.54 -14.25 4.60
C ALA A 178 -18.15 -13.50 5.88
N ASP A 179 -17.82 -14.25 6.93
CA ASP A 179 -17.05 -13.75 8.06
C ASP A 179 -15.57 -14.12 7.80
N MET A 180 -14.76 -13.11 7.54
CA MET A 180 -13.36 -13.22 7.13
C MET A 180 -12.48 -13.01 8.36
N ARG A 181 -11.88 -14.09 8.86
CA ARG A 181 -11.02 -14.08 10.05
C ARG A 181 -9.58 -14.46 9.69
N PRO A 182 -8.57 -13.74 10.17
CA PRO A 182 -7.19 -14.19 10.06
C PRO A 182 -6.99 -15.50 10.85
N SER A 183 -6.00 -16.30 10.43
CA SER A 183 -5.67 -17.56 11.10
C SER A 183 -5.21 -17.34 12.54
N ALA A 184 -5.79 -18.09 13.49
CA ALA A 184 -5.36 -18.13 14.88
C ALA A 184 -3.91 -18.62 15.07
N ALA A 185 -3.30 -19.23 14.03
CA ALA A 185 -1.87 -19.58 14.02
C ALA A 185 -0.94 -18.36 13.84
N LEU A 186 -1.49 -17.19 13.50
CA LEU A 186 -0.79 -15.91 13.43
C LEU A 186 -1.34 -14.96 14.52
N PRO A 187 -1.00 -15.18 15.81
CA PRO A 187 -1.43 -14.29 16.88
C PRO A 187 -0.93 -12.87 16.61
N GLY A 188 -1.85 -11.91 16.57
CA GLY A 188 -1.56 -10.52 16.17
C GLY A 188 -1.96 -10.16 14.73
N ALA A 189 -2.48 -11.10 13.93
CA ALA A 189 -2.95 -10.89 12.55
C ALA A 189 -4.18 -9.96 12.39
N GLY A 190 -4.55 -9.24 13.45
CA GLY A 190 -5.43 -8.08 13.38
C GLY A 190 -6.92 -8.38 13.39
N LEU A 191 -7.62 -7.61 12.58
CA LEU A 191 -9.08 -7.48 12.59
C LEU A 191 -9.70 -8.49 11.64
N GLY A 192 -10.92 -8.93 11.94
CA GLY A 192 -11.77 -9.62 10.97
C GLY A 192 -12.61 -8.62 10.18
N TYR A 193 -13.17 -9.09 9.08
CA TYR A 193 -14.13 -8.32 8.28
C TYR A 193 -15.31 -9.20 7.90
N SER A 194 -16.51 -8.65 7.76
CA SER A 194 -17.68 -9.40 7.34
C SER A 194 -18.56 -8.62 6.38
N GLY A 195 -19.43 -9.34 5.67
CA GLY A 195 -20.53 -8.73 4.90
C GLY A 195 -20.10 -7.87 3.70
N ALA A 196 -19.00 -8.22 3.03
CA ALA A 196 -18.37 -7.41 1.99
C ALA A 196 -19.25 -7.23 0.73
N ARG A 197 -20.00 -6.12 0.64
CA ARG A 197 -21.00 -5.83 -0.39
C ARG A 197 -20.41 -4.95 -1.49
N PRO A 198 -20.34 -5.43 -2.75
CA PRO A 198 -19.86 -4.62 -3.86
C PRO A 198 -20.74 -3.38 -4.09
N ARG A 199 -20.10 -2.25 -4.42
CA ARG A 199 -20.75 -0.99 -4.76
C ARG A 199 -20.47 -0.59 -6.22
N PRO A 200 -21.44 0.03 -6.91
CA PRO A 200 -21.18 0.68 -8.19
C PRO A 200 -20.12 1.79 -8.01
N VAL A 201 -19.10 1.78 -8.86
CA VAL A 201 -18.12 2.86 -8.97
C VAL A 201 -17.62 2.95 -10.42
N SER A 202 -17.34 4.17 -10.87
CA SER A 202 -16.85 4.47 -12.22
C SER A 202 -16.22 5.87 -12.24
N GLY A 203 -15.29 6.12 -13.15
CA GLY A 203 -14.70 7.44 -13.35
C GLY A 203 -13.39 7.69 -12.60
N TYR A 204 -12.83 6.69 -11.92
CA TYR A 204 -11.54 6.76 -11.23
C TYR A 204 -10.53 5.79 -11.86
N GLY A 205 -9.35 6.31 -12.19
CA GLY A 205 -8.23 5.56 -12.74
C GLY A 205 -8.49 4.83 -14.05
N ASP A 206 -7.65 3.84 -14.36
CA ASP A 206 -7.89 2.88 -15.43
C ASP A 206 -9.03 1.90 -15.07
N GLU A 207 -9.18 1.60 -13.78
CA GLU A 207 -10.06 0.57 -13.23
C GLU A 207 -10.34 0.84 -11.74
N ALA A 208 -11.60 0.73 -11.32
CA ALA A 208 -12.00 0.92 -9.93
C ALA A 208 -12.96 -0.19 -9.44
N LEU A 209 -12.87 -0.51 -8.15
CA LEU A 209 -13.74 -1.44 -7.42
C LEU A 209 -14.05 -0.86 -6.04
N ALA A 210 -15.31 -0.88 -5.62
CA ALA A 210 -15.72 -0.40 -4.30
C ALA A 210 -16.56 -1.46 -3.57
N PHE A 211 -16.49 -1.47 -2.24
CA PHE A 211 -17.35 -2.30 -1.40
C PHE A 211 -17.52 -1.72 0.00
N ASP A 212 -18.66 -2.01 0.63
CA ASP A 212 -18.87 -1.82 2.06
C ASP A 212 -18.55 -3.12 2.80
N ALA A 213 -18.06 -3.05 4.04
CA ALA A 213 -17.86 -4.19 4.92
C ALA A 213 -18.09 -3.78 6.39
N THR A 214 -18.08 -4.75 7.29
CA THR A 214 -18.07 -4.52 8.75
C THR A 214 -16.80 -5.09 9.34
N GLN A 215 -15.95 -4.24 9.92
CA GLN A 215 -14.79 -4.64 10.72
C GLN A 215 -15.26 -5.26 12.05
N VAL A 216 -14.65 -6.38 12.44
CA VAL A 216 -14.97 -7.13 13.66
C VAL A 216 -13.71 -7.46 14.46
N VAL A 217 -13.79 -7.32 15.78
CA VAL A 217 -12.71 -7.73 16.68
C VAL A 217 -12.69 -9.26 16.81
N VAL A 218 -11.50 -9.86 16.73
CA VAL A 218 -11.35 -11.33 16.65
C VAL A 218 -11.35 -12.01 18.02
N ASP A 219 -10.87 -11.32 19.06
CA ASP A 219 -10.74 -11.88 20.42
C ASP A 219 -11.90 -11.48 21.36
N GLY A 220 -12.50 -12.48 22.01
CA GLY A 220 -13.17 -12.32 23.30
C GLY A 220 -14.70 -12.14 23.33
N GLY A 221 -15.37 -11.89 22.20
CA GLY A 221 -16.84 -11.80 22.14
C GLY A 221 -17.36 -10.75 21.18
N ALA A 222 -18.55 -10.20 21.46
CA ALA A 222 -19.17 -9.13 20.67
C ALA A 222 -18.44 -7.79 20.90
N GLY A 223 -17.25 -7.64 20.30
CA GLY A 223 -16.60 -6.36 20.10
C GLY A 223 -17.43 -5.45 19.19
N PRO A 224 -17.13 -4.14 19.14
CA PRO A 224 -17.86 -3.21 18.30
C PRO A 224 -17.73 -3.61 16.82
N GLU A 225 -18.87 -3.78 16.16
CA GLU A 225 -18.97 -3.84 14.71
C GLU A 225 -18.81 -2.42 14.16
N ILE A 226 -17.76 -2.19 13.37
CA ILE A 226 -17.49 -0.87 12.78
C ILE A 226 -17.72 -0.95 11.27
N PRO A 227 -18.70 -0.21 10.72
CA PRO A 227 -18.86 -0.07 9.28
C PRO A 227 -17.59 0.47 8.61
N VAL A 228 -17.28 -0.07 7.43
CA VAL A 228 -16.13 0.33 6.60
C VAL A 228 -16.58 0.48 5.15
N THR A 229 -16.16 1.56 4.49
CA THR A 229 -16.20 1.72 3.03
C THR A 229 -14.79 1.57 2.48
N VAL A 230 -14.62 0.75 1.42
CA VAL A 230 -13.35 0.56 0.71
C VAL A 230 -13.51 0.91 -0.77
N LEU A 231 -12.56 1.65 -1.32
CA LEU A 231 -12.41 1.94 -2.75
C LEU A 231 -11.00 1.58 -3.20
N VAL A 232 -10.87 0.73 -4.20
CA VAL A 232 -9.60 0.33 -4.82
C VAL A 232 -9.57 0.89 -6.25
N VAL A 233 -8.56 1.67 -6.57
CA VAL A 233 -8.34 2.29 -7.89
C VAL A 233 -6.97 1.88 -8.43
N ARG A 234 -6.92 1.35 -9.65
CA ARG A 234 -5.67 1.07 -10.36
C ARG A 234 -5.38 2.18 -11.36
N GLN A 235 -4.16 2.71 -11.31
CA GLN A 235 -3.59 3.61 -12.33
C GLN A 235 -2.26 3.03 -12.81
N ASP A 236 -2.23 2.57 -14.06
CA ASP A 236 -1.14 1.78 -14.64
C ASP A 236 -0.72 0.58 -13.75
N SER A 237 0.47 0.65 -13.14
CA SER A 237 1.06 -0.36 -12.26
C SER A 237 0.89 -0.09 -10.77
N THR A 238 0.23 1.02 -10.41
CA THR A 238 -0.02 1.43 -9.03
C THR A 238 -1.49 1.19 -8.67
N ILE A 239 -1.74 0.74 -7.44
CA ILE A 239 -3.07 0.63 -6.85
C ILE A 239 -3.12 1.57 -5.65
N ALA A 240 -4.13 2.44 -5.62
CA ALA A 240 -4.52 3.19 -4.45
C ALA A 240 -5.76 2.54 -3.82
N THR A 241 -5.66 2.19 -2.54
CA THR A 241 -6.78 1.72 -1.73
C THR A 241 -7.12 2.79 -0.71
N PHE A 242 -8.35 3.27 -0.76
CA PHE A 242 -8.93 4.19 0.21
C PHE A 242 -9.83 3.39 1.13
N LEU A 243 -9.66 3.56 2.43
CA LEU A 243 -10.51 2.99 3.45
C LEU A 243 -11.07 4.11 4.31
N SER A 244 -12.35 4.00 4.65
CA SER A 244 -13.05 4.91 5.57
C SER A 244 -13.82 4.07 6.57
N LEU A 245 -13.71 4.39 7.86
CA LEU A 245 -14.43 3.71 8.94
C LEU A 245 -15.03 4.73 9.90
N ASN A 246 -16.23 4.44 10.40
CA ASN A 246 -16.93 5.31 11.35
C ASN A 246 -17.89 4.48 12.22
N PRO A 247 -17.85 4.56 13.56
CA PRO A 247 -18.71 3.77 14.44
C PRO A 247 -20.10 4.40 14.71
N ILE A 248 -20.37 5.62 14.22
CA ILE A 248 -21.59 6.39 14.50
C ILE A 248 -22.48 6.56 13.26
N GLN A 249 -21.87 6.86 12.11
CA GLN A 249 -22.57 7.17 10.85
C GLN A 249 -22.01 6.31 9.69
N PRO A 250 -22.72 6.21 8.55
CA PRO A 250 -22.18 5.55 7.37
C PRO A 250 -20.82 6.15 6.97
N PRO A 251 -19.75 5.35 6.78
CA PRO A 251 -18.43 5.85 6.46
C PRO A 251 -18.35 6.28 5.00
N GLU A 252 -17.90 7.50 4.78
CA GLU A 252 -17.67 8.07 3.44
C GLU A 252 -16.17 8.33 3.23
N ILE A 253 -15.69 8.13 2.01
CA ILE A 253 -14.32 8.48 1.63
C ILE A 253 -14.33 9.97 1.26
N PRO A 254 -13.56 10.84 1.96
CA PRO A 254 -13.52 12.26 1.65
C PRO A 254 -13.10 12.51 0.20
N GLN A 255 -13.90 13.28 -0.54
CA GLN A 255 -13.70 13.45 -1.98
C GLN A 255 -12.47 14.30 -2.31
N ASP A 256 -12.17 15.29 -1.47
CA ASP A 256 -10.92 16.06 -1.50
C ASP A 256 -9.68 15.18 -1.36
N VAL A 257 -9.69 14.20 -0.44
CA VAL A 257 -8.60 13.23 -0.26
C VAL A 257 -8.48 12.27 -1.44
N LEU A 258 -9.62 11.83 -1.99
CA LEU A 258 -9.68 10.99 -3.19
C LEU A 258 -9.11 11.73 -4.42
N ASP A 259 -9.64 12.92 -4.72
CA ASP A 259 -9.27 13.72 -5.87
C ASP A 259 -7.78 14.12 -5.81
N ALA A 260 -7.30 14.60 -4.66
CA ALA A 260 -5.89 14.96 -4.47
C ALA A 260 -4.95 13.75 -4.66
N GLN A 261 -5.33 12.56 -4.18
CA GLN A 261 -4.53 11.37 -4.39
C GLN A 261 -4.55 10.90 -5.85
N LEU A 262 -5.69 10.99 -6.54
CA LEU A 262 -5.79 10.63 -7.95
C LEU A 262 -5.05 11.61 -8.86
N GLU A 263 -5.04 12.91 -8.55
CA GLU A 263 -4.23 13.91 -9.26
C GLU A 263 -2.73 13.57 -9.20
N LYS A 264 -2.26 13.07 -8.06
CA LYS A 264 -0.85 12.63 -7.90
C LYS A 264 -0.51 11.34 -8.65
N LEU A 265 -1.49 10.58 -9.13
CA LEU A 265 -1.27 9.32 -9.88
C LEU A 265 -1.33 9.49 -11.41
N ALA A 266 -1.79 10.65 -11.90
CA ALA A 266 -1.95 10.97 -13.32
C ALA A 266 -0.66 11.44 -14.01
#